data_AF-A0A0D2SPU6-F1
#
_entry.id   AF-A0A0D2SPU6-F1
#
_cell.length_a   1.000
_cell.length_b   1.000
_cell.length_c   1.000
_cell.angle_alpha   90.00
_cell.angle_beta   90.00
_cell.angle_gamma   90.00
#
_symmetry.space_group_name_H-M   'P 1'
#
loop_
_entity.id
_entity.type
_entity.pdbx_description
1 polymer ?
#
loop_
_entity_poly.entity_id
_entity_poly.type
_entity_poly.pdbx_seq_one_letter_code
_entity_poly.pdbx_strand_id
1 'polypeptide(L)'
;MHNRVHACVVILGDLGHSPRMQYHALSLARQASLEVDIVAYGGSEPHSAVIENESIHIHTTIQRQKHSHSLPKILYPLMLLLKPIIQFVILLWFLCFKVLPPDAFIVQNPPSIPTLMVVKWVSSLRKSAFIVDWHNFGYTLLGLSVGRSSPFVSIYRVLWKEISGGKQYLYPRLLFIITGKGPEKEKYEEKIKRLNLKRVAFRTMWLSTEEYPLLLGSADLGVYWHTSSSGLDLPMKVVDMFGCGLPVCAVSYSW
;
A
#
# COMPACT_ATOMS: atom_id res chain seq x y z
N MET A 1 22.07 20.98 -12.76
CA MET A 1 20.90 20.70 -11.91
C MET A 1 20.47 19.26 -12.21
N HIS A 2 20.66 18.32 -11.29
CA HIS A 2 20.07 16.99 -11.45
C HIS A 2 18.55 17.15 -11.29
N ASN A 3 17.76 16.72 -12.28
CA ASN A 3 16.31 16.57 -12.08
C ASN A 3 16.15 15.56 -10.95
N ARG A 4 15.71 16.01 -9.76
CA ARG A 4 15.27 15.09 -8.72
C ARG A 4 14.08 14.32 -9.28
N VAL A 5 14.05 13.02 -9.05
CA VAL A 5 12.94 12.18 -9.45
C VAL A 5 11.78 12.45 -8.49
N HIS A 6 10.58 12.63 -9.02
CA HIS A 6 9.38 13.00 -8.25
C HIS A 6 8.45 11.80 -8.09
N ALA A 7 7.95 11.57 -6.88
CA ALA A 7 6.93 10.56 -6.61
C ALA A 7 5.66 11.22 -6.05
N CYS A 8 4.49 10.70 -6.44
CA CYS A 8 3.22 11.13 -5.88
C CYS A 8 2.55 9.96 -5.15
N VAL A 9 2.34 10.14 -3.84
CA VAL A 9 1.69 9.17 -2.95
C VAL A 9 0.23 9.59 -2.79
N VAL A 10 -0.69 8.77 -3.34
CA VAL A 10 -2.13 9.05 -3.37
C VAL A 10 -2.85 8.23 -2.31
N ILE A 11 -3.50 8.93 -1.39
CA ILE A 11 -4.21 8.37 -0.23
C ILE A 11 -5.70 8.66 -0.38
N LEU A 12 -6.49 7.59 -0.46
CA LEU A 12 -7.93 7.68 -0.74
C LEU A 12 -8.76 7.79 0.54
N GLY A 13 -8.24 8.52 1.50
CA GLY A 13 -8.82 8.66 2.83
C GLY A 13 -8.07 9.69 3.66
N ASP A 14 -8.22 9.55 4.97
CA ASP A 14 -7.58 10.37 5.98
C ASP A 14 -6.07 10.11 6.01
N LEU A 15 -5.27 11.17 5.84
CA LEU A 15 -3.81 11.07 5.88
C LEU A 15 -3.29 10.52 7.21
N GLY A 16 -3.74 11.06 8.34
CA GLY A 16 -3.30 10.67 9.69
C GLY A 16 -3.57 9.20 10.01
N HIS A 17 -4.68 8.65 9.50
CA HIS A 17 -5.02 7.23 9.65
C HIS A 17 -4.40 6.30 8.59
N SER A 18 -3.46 6.78 7.78
CA SER A 18 -2.81 6.01 6.71
C SER A 18 -1.30 5.82 6.94
N PRO A 19 -0.87 5.17 8.04
CA PRO A 19 0.55 5.09 8.42
C PRO A 19 1.41 4.39 7.36
N ARG A 20 0.89 3.35 6.68
CA ARG A 20 1.59 2.64 5.59
C ARG A 20 2.01 3.59 4.45
N MET A 21 1.11 4.50 4.06
CA MET A 21 1.40 5.47 2.99
C MET A 21 2.32 6.59 3.44
N GLN A 22 2.24 6.98 4.71
CA GLN A 22 3.20 7.90 5.33
C GLN A 22 4.61 7.30 5.34
N TYR A 23 4.76 6.01 5.66
CA TYR A 23 6.05 5.33 5.60
C TYR A 23 6.58 5.18 4.16
N HIS A 24 5.72 4.92 3.18
CA HIS A 24 6.13 4.97 1.76
C HIS A 24 6.68 6.35 1.40
N ALA A 25 5.97 7.43 1.75
CA ALA A 25 6.44 8.79 1.50
C ALA A 25 7.78 9.08 2.18
N LEU A 26 7.95 8.66 3.43
CA LEU A 26 9.21 8.82 4.18
C LEU A 26 10.36 8.01 3.58
N SER A 27 10.12 6.77 3.14
CA SER A 27 11.14 5.94 2.51
C SER A 27 11.59 6.55 1.17
N LEU A 28 10.65 7.02 0.35
CA LEU A 28 10.96 7.69 -0.92
C LEU A 28 11.76 8.96 -0.69
N ALA A 29 11.37 9.79 0.28
CA ALA A 29 12.06 11.03 0.59
C ALA A 29 13.45 10.81 1.20
N ARG A 30 13.57 9.91 2.19
CA ARG A 30 14.82 9.73 2.97
C ARG A 30 15.82 8.77 2.33
N GLN A 31 15.33 7.66 1.78
CA GLN A 31 16.20 6.58 1.30
C GLN A 31 16.48 6.71 -0.20
N ALA A 32 15.48 7.12 -0.97
CA ALA A 32 15.62 7.33 -2.41
C ALA A 32 15.91 8.79 -2.80
N SER A 33 15.94 9.71 -1.81
CA SER A 33 16.21 11.14 -2.01
C SER A 33 15.29 11.79 -3.07
N LEU A 34 14.02 11.37 -3.09
CA LEU A 34 12.99 11.83 -4.01
C LEU A 34 12.24 13.03 -3.44
N GLU A 35 11.74 13.89 -4.32
CA GLU A 35 10.68 14.84 -3.96
C GLU A 35 9.34 14.09 -3.96
N VAL A 36 8.54 14.25 -2.91
CA VAL A 36 7.32 13.47 -2.70
C VAL A 36 6.11 14.36 -2.51
N ASP A 37 5.13 14.26 -3.40
CA ASP A 37 3.83 14.89 -3.24
C ASP A 37 2.83 13.90 -2.62
N ILE A 38 2.27 14.21 -1.46
CA ILE A 38 1.19 13.43 -0.86
C ILE A 38 -0.16 14.06 -1.23
N VAL A 39 -1.04 13.31 -1.87
CA VAL A 39 -2.42 13.75 -2.16
C VAL A 39 -3.38 12.94 -1.31
N ALA A 40 -4.12 13.60 -0.41
CA ALA A 40 -5.06 12.94 0.49
C ALA A 40 -6.40 13.68 0.66
N TYR A 41 -7.46 12.95 1.03
CA TYR A 41 -8.77 13.54 1.30
C TYR A 41 -8.88 14.02 2.75
N GLY A 42 -8.24 15.15 3.04
CA GLY A 42 -8.18 15.71 4.39
C GLY A 42 -7.47 14.77 5.37
N GLY A 43 -7.66 15.00 6.65
CA GLY A 43 -7.35 14.02 7.68
C GLY A 43 -6.89 14.61 9.00
N SER A 44 -6.73 13.72 9.98
CA SER A 44 -6.03 13.99 11.24
C SER A 44 -4.54 14.30 10.98
N GLU A 45 -3.85 14.84 12.00
CA GLU A 45 -2.43 15.17 11.88
C GLU A 45 -1.59 13.93 11.49
N PRO A 46 -0.74 14.04 10.46
CA PRO A 46 0.21 12.98 10.11
C PRO A 46 1.33 12.87 11.15
N HIS A 47 2.11 11.81 11.02
CA HIS A 47 3.32 11.60 11.81
C HIS A 47 4.28 12.79 11.67
N SER A 48 4.84 13.28 12.77
CA SER A 48 5.73 14.46 12.80
C SER A 48 6.87 14.36 11.79
N ALA A 49 7.49 13.19 11.68
CA ALA A 49 8.50 12.87 10.67
C ALA A 49 8.12 13.21 9.21
N VAL A 50 6.83 13.17 8.85
CA VAL A 50 6.31 13.53 7.52
C VAL A 50 6.20 15.05 7.39
N ILE A 51 5.73 15.73 8.45
CA ILE A 51 5.56 17.19 8.51
C ILE A 51 6.92 17.89 8.47
N GLU A 52 7.90 17.36 9.20
CA GLU A 52 9.23 17.93 9.34
C GLU A 52 10.13 17.67 8.12
N ASN A 53 9.70 16.86 7.15
CA ASN A 53 10.52 16.50 6.00
C ASN A 53 10.33 17.50 4.85
N GLU A 54 11.37 18.28 4.55
CA GLU A 54 11.36 19.31 3.51
C GLU A 54 11.14 18.78 2.09
N SER A 55 11.39 17.50 1.84
CA SER A 55 11.16 16.85 0.53
C SER A 55 9.75 16.29 0.38
N ILE A 56 8.88 16.45 1.39
CA ILE A 56 7.50 15.98 1.36
C ILE A 56 6.53 17.16 1.31
N HIS A 57 5.73 17.23 0.25
CA HIS A 57 4.73 18.26 0.01
C HIS A 57 3.33 17.69 0.19
N ILE A 58 2.59 18.16 1.19
CA ILE A 58 1.27 17.63 1.52
C ILE A 58 0.16 18.45 0.85
N HIS A 59 -0.64 17.79 0.03
CA HIS A 59 -1.82 18.33 -0.66
C HIS A 59 -3.08 17.66 -0.12
N THR A 60 -3.72 18.29 0.86
CA THR A 60 -5.01 17.81 1.37
C THR A 60 -6.15 18.75 0.97
N THR A 61 -7.32 18.17 0.72
CA THR A 61 -8.55 18.96 0.69
C THR A 61 -8.87 19.37 2.12
N ILE A 62 -8.88 20.67 2.43
CA ILE A 62 -9.26 21.20 3.75
C ILE A 62 -10.60 20.57 4.13
N GLN A 63 -10.63 19.84 5.24
CA GLN A 63 -11.86 19.30 5.79
C GLN A 63 -12.74 20.53 6.11
N ARG A 64 -13.89 20.64 5.44
CA ARG A 64 -14.89 21.66 5.76
C ARG A 64 -15.14 21.52 7.26
N GLN A 65 -14.64 22.47 8.05
CA GLN A 65 -14.80 22.45 9.50
C GLN A 65 -16.26 22.16 9.79
N LYS A 66 -16.53 21.31 10.78
CA LYS A 66 -17.87 20.94 11.24
C LYS A 66 -18.60 22.19 11.76
N HIS A 67 -18.98 23.11 10.88
CA HIS A 67 -20.04 24.07 11.12
C HIS A 67 -21.32 23.36 10.72
N SER A 68 -21.96 22.84 11.77
CA SER A 68 -23.27 22.21 11.75
C SER A 68 -24.32 23.22 11.27
N HIS A 69 -24.56 23.24 9.96
CA HIS A 69 -25.87 23.57 9.43
C HIS A 69 -26.50 22.26 8.98
N SER A 70 -27.56 21.87 9.68
CA SER A 70 -28.33 20.65 9.41
C SER A 70 -28.87 20.68 7.99
N LEU A 71 -28.22 19.96 7.07
CA LEU A 71 -28.79 19.74 5.75
C LEU A 71 -30.11 18.95 5.90
N PRO A 72 -31.15 19.28 5.11
CA PRO A 72 -32.41 18.56 5.12
C PRO A 72 -32.17 17.06 4.93
N LYS A 73 -32.80 16.22 5.77
CA LYS A 73 -32.64 14.75 5.72
C LYS A 73 -32.95 14.14 4.35
N ILE A 74 -33.77 14.83 3.55
CA ILE A 74 -34.15 14.44 2.19
C ILE A 74 -32.98 14.44 1.20
N LEU A 75 -31.92 15.23 1.45
CA LEU A 75 -30.78 15.38 0.54
C LEU A 75 -29.66 14.35 0.81
N TYR A 76 -29.70 13.61 1.92
CA TYR A 76 -28.66 12.64 2.27
C TYR A 76 -28.44 11.55 1.21
N PRO A 77 -29.47 10.94 0.59
CA PRO A 77 -29.27 9.93 -0.46
C PRO A 77 -28.58 10.51 -1.70
N LEU A 78 -28.95 11.73 -2.09
CA LEU A 78 -28.32 12.44 -3.21
C LEU A 78 -26.85 12.75 -2.90
N MET A 79 -26.55 13.20 -1.68
CA MET A 79 -25.18 13.46 -1.25
C MET A 79 -24.31 12.20 -1.19
N LEU A 80 -24.88 11.04 -0.85
CA LEU A 80 -24.18 9.76 -0.86
C LEU A 80 -23.69 9.37 -2.27
N LEU A 81 -24.49 9.68 -3.31
CA LEU A 81 -24.11 9.45 -4.70
C LEU A 81 -23.19 10.55 -5.25
N LEU A 82 -23.37 11.79 -4.82
CA LEU A 82 -22.59 12.93 -5.29
C LEU A 82 -21.17 12.97 -4.69
N LYS A 83 -20.99 12.49 -3.45
CA LYS A 83 -19.70 12.53 -2.75
C LYS A 83 -18.57 11.81 -3.50
N PRO A 84 -18.75 10.57 -4.00
CA PRO A 84 -17.73 9.92 -4.85
C PRO A 84 -17.40 10.69 -6.12
N ILE A 85 -18.40 11.34 -6.75
CA ILE A 85 -18.20 12.15 -7.96
C ILE A 85 -17.37 13.40 -7.63
N ILE A 86 -17.70 14.09 -6.53
CA ILE A 86 -16.93 15.25 -6.06
C ILE A 86 -15.49 14.83 -5.73
N GLN A 87 -15.30 13.73 -5.00
CA GLN A 87 -13.98 13.19 -4.68
C GLN A 87 -13.17 12.84 -5.94
N PHE A 88 -13.82 12.27 -6.95
CA PHE A 88 -13.23 11.97 -8.25
C PHE A 88 -12.75 13.24 -8.96
N VAL A 89 -13.60 14.27 -9.05
CA VAL A 89 -13.26 15.54 -9.71
C VAL A 89 -12.14 16.27 -8.98
N ILE A 90 -12.19 16.30 -7.64
CA ILE A 90 -11.15 16.90 -6.80
C ILE A 90 -9.81 16.20 -7.04
N LEU A 91 -9.79 14.86 -6.97
CA LEU A 91 -8.56 14.12 -7.19
C LEU A 91 -8.01 14.36 -8.59
N LEU A 92 -8.86 14.32 -9.61
CA LEU A 92 -8.44 14.59 -10.97
C LEU A 92 -7.81 15.99 -11.08
N TRP A 93 -8.41 17.00 -10.44
CA TRP A 93 -7.86 18.36 -10.44
C TRP A 93 -6.49 18.42 -9.74
N PHE A 94 -6.32 17.78 -8.58
CA PHE A 94 -5.03 17.72 -7.89
C PHE A 94 -3.96 17.06 -8.76
N LEU A 95 -4.26 15.88 -9.30
CA LEU A 95 -3.30 15.10 -10.08
C LEU A 95 -2.99 15.74 -11.44
N CYS A 96 -3.90 16.53 -12.03
CA CYS A 96 -3.66 17.19 -13.32
C CYS A 96 -3.04 18.58 -13.20
N PHE A 97 -3.39 19.35 -12.17
CA PHE A 97 -3.05 20.79 -12.11
C PHE A 97 -2.29 21.23 -10.88
N LYS A 98 -2.43 20.54 -9.73
CA LYS A 98 -1.79 20.97 -8.48
C LYS A 98 -0.43 20.33 -8.27
N VAL A 99 -0.31 19.04 -8.58
CA VAL A 99 0.91 18.26 -8.39
C VAL A 99 1.78 18.31 -9.65
N LEU A 100 3.08 18.52 -9.45
CA LEU A 100 4.08 18.43 -10.52
C LEU A 100 3.99 17.06 -11.20
N PRO A 101 4.26 16.93 -12.52
CA PRO A 101 4.27 15.62 -13.18
C PRO A 101 5.25 14.65 -12.51
N PRO A 102 4.77 13.64 -11.76
CA PRO A 102 5.68 12.75 -11.04
C PRO A 102 6.19 11.68 -12.00
N ASP A 103 7.34 11.10 -11.70
CA ASP A 103 7.87 9.92 -12.38
C ASP A 103 7.11 8.65 -11.96
N ALA A 104 6.55 8.63 -10.75
CA ALA A 104 5.76 7.50 -10.25
C ALA A 104 4.58 7.94 -9.38
N PHE A 105 3.41 7.32 -9.59
CA PHE A 105 2.28 7.38 -8.67
C PHE A 105 2.23 6.10 -7.82
N ILE A 106 2.04 6.25 -6.52
CA ILE A 106 1.87 5.14 -5.57
C ILE A 106 0.51 5.30 -4.90
N VAL A 107 -0.36 4.31 -5.05
CA VAL A 107 -1.75 4.37 -4.56
C VAL A 107 -2.02 3.25 -3.56
N GLN A 108 -2.63 3.58 -2.43
CA GLN A 108 -3.07 2.58 -1.45
C GLN A 108 -4.35 1.88 -1.92
N ASN A 109 -4.43 0.58 -1.69
CA ASN A 109 -5.62 -0.23 -1.96
C ASN A 109 -6.18 -0.83 -0.65
N PRO A 110 -7.51 -0.94 -0.45
CA PRO A 110 -8.56 -1.10 -1.46
C PRO A 110 -9.24 0.19 -1.88
N PRO A 111 -9.18 0.59 -3.17
CA PRO A 111 -9.96 1.70 -3.65
C PRO A 111 -11.32 1.23 -4.12
N SER A 112 -12.25 2.17 -4.07
CA SER A 112 -13.26 2.33 -5.09
C SER A 112 -12.57 2.39 -6.47
N ILE A 113 -12.88 1.41 -7.34
CA ILE A 113 -12.38 1.33 -8.73
C ILE A 113 -12.34 2.68 -9.47
N PRO A 114 -13.36 3.56 -9.37
CA PRO A 114 -13.35 4.85 -10.04
C PRO A 114 -12.06 5.64 -9.81
N THR A 115 -11.49 5.54 -8.62
CA THR A 115 -10.32 6.32 -8.25
C THR A 115 -9.03 5.75 -8.83
N LEU A 116 -8.89 4.43 -8.87
CA LEU A 116 -7.77 3.79 -9.56
C LEU A 116 -7.76 4.11 -11.04
N MET A 117 -8.94 4.22 -11.66
CA MET A 117 -9.05 4.62 -13.06
C MET A 117 -8.53 6.04 -13.28
N VAL A 118 -8.80 6.97 -12.37
CA VAL A 118 -8.23 8.34 -12.44
C VAL A 118 -6.71 8.28 -12.42
N VAL A 119 -6.12 7.64 -11.41
CA VAL A 119 -4.67 7.64 -11.27
C VAL A 119 -4.01 6.93 -12.45
N LYS A 120 -4.57 5.80 -12.91
CA LYS A 120 -4.08 5.10 -14.10
C LYS A 120 -4.15 5.98 -15.35
N TRP A 121 -5.25 6.70 -15.55
CA TRP A 121 -5.43 7.59 -16.69
C TRP A 121 -4.43 8.75 -16.66
N VAL A 122 -4.30 9.43 -15.51
CA VAL A 122 -3.36 10.54 -15.34
C VAL A 122 -1.90 10.08 -15.45
N SER A 123 -1.56 8.92 -14.87
CA SER A 123 -0.25 8.28 -15.02
C SER A 123 0.07 8.00 -16.48
N SER A 124 -0.89 7.47 -17.25
CA SER A 124 -0.70 7.24 -18.68
C SER A 124 -0.52 8.54 -19.47
N LEU A 125 -1.27 9.58 -19.15
CA LEU A 125 -1.15 10.90 -19.80
C LEU A 125 0.22 11.53 -19.52
N ARG A 126 0.73 11.37 -18.30
CA ARG A 126 2.01 11.93 -17.83
C ARG A 126 3.22 11.01 -18.09
N LYS A 127 3.00 9.81 -18.64
CA LYS A 127 4.03 8.75 -18.82
C LYS A 127 4.73 8.35 -17.51
N SER A 128 4.04 8.48 -16.39
CA SER A 128 4.52 8.13 -15.05
C SER A 128 4.33 6.63 -14.79
N ALA A 129 5.16 6.03 -13.96
CA ALA A 129 4.92 4.69 -13.44
C ALA A 129 3.65 4.68 -12.56
N PHE A 130 2.86 3.60 -12.62
CA PHE A 130 1.68 3.39 -11.80
C PHE A 130 1.91 2.20 -10.87
N ILE A 131 2.03 2.48 -9.58
CA ILE A 131 2.33 1.52 -8.52
C ILE A 131 1.13 1.45 -7.58
N VAL A 132 0.64 0.24 -7.34
CA VAL A 132 -0.47 0.00 -6.41
C VAL A 132 0.07 -0.76 -5.22
N ASP A 133 -0.07 -0.15 -4.03
CA ASP A 133 0.24 -0.76 -2.75
C ASP A 133 -0.94 -1.65 -2.34
N TRP A 134 -0.83 -2.93 -2.69
CA TRP A 134 -1.91 -3.90 -2.66
C TRP A 134 -1.88 -4.74 -1.38
N HIS A 135 -2.90 -4.60 -0.52
CA HIS A 135 -3.03 -5.45 0.66
C HIS A 135 -4.37 -6.20 0.81
N ASN A 136 -5.39 -5.91 -0.03
CA ASN A 136 -6.71 -6.55 0.05
C ASN A 136 -7.46 -6.55 -1.30
N PHE A 137 -8.15 -7.63 -1.67
CA PHE A 137 -9.02 -7.61 -2.85
C PHE A 137 -10.28 -6.78 -2.58
N GLY A 138 -10.42 -5.62 -3.24
CA GLY A 138 -11.58 -4.74 -3.04
C GLY A 138 -12.93 -5.41 -3.35
N TYR A 139 -13.00 -6.32 -4.33
CA TYR A 139 -14.20 -7.13 -4.57
C TYR A 139 -14.50 -8.12 -3.44
N THR A 140 -13.48 -8.60 -2.72
CA THR A 140 -13.66 -9.50 -1.58
C THR A 140 -14.25 -8.72 -0.42
N LEU A 141 -13.72 -7.53 -0.12
CA LEU A 141 -14.28 -6.64 0.90
C LEU A 141 -15.71 -6.22 0.55
N LEU A 142 -15.95 -5.82 -0.70
CA LEU A 142 -17.29 -5.51 -1.18
C LEU A 142 -18.22 -6.73 -1.03
N GLY A 143 -17.75 -7.93 -1.37
CA GLY A 143 -18.51 -9.16 -1.21
C GLY A 143 -18.83 -9.54 0.25
N LEU A 144 -18.03 -9.09 1.22
CA LEU A 144 -18.35 -9.21 2.64
C LEU A 144 -19.47 -8.23 3.06
N SER A 145 -19.51 -7.03 2.49
CA SER A 145 -20.51 -6.01 2.83
C SER A 145 -21.85 -6.18 2.12
N VAL A 146 -21.85 -6.49 0.82
CA VAL A 146 -23.08 -6.55 -0.02
C VAL A 146 -23.42 -7.96 -0.52
N GLY A 147 -22.66 -8.98 -0.11
CA GLY A 147 -22.84 -10.37 -0.52
C GLY A 147 -22.08 -10.74 -1.78
N ARG A 148 -21.49 -11.94 -1.80
CA ARG A 148 -20.62 -12.43 -2.89
C ARG A 148 -21.34 -12.63 -4.23
N SER A 149 -22.65 -12.88 -4.21
CA SER A 149 -23.51 -13.05 -5.39
C SER A 149 -24.03 -11.73 -5.96
N SER A 150 -23.72 -10.60 -5.32
CA SER A 150 -24.18 -9.29 -5.77
C SER A 150 -23.61 -8.92 -7.15
N PRO A 151 -24.42 -8.37 -8.07
CA PRO A 151 -23.94 -7.86 -9.36
C PRO A 151 -22.81 -6.84 -9.21
N PHE A 152 -22.80 -6.06 -8.14
CA PHE A 152 -21.75 -5.07 -7.85
C PHE A 152 -20.37 -5.71 -7.67
N VAL A 153 -20.29 -6.89 -7.05
CA VAL A 153 -19.04 -7.64 -6.88
C VAL A 153 -18.53 -8.15 -8.23
N SER A 154 -19.44 -8.58 -9.10
CA SER A 154 -19.10 -9.04 -10.45
C SER A 154 -18.59 -7.90 -11.32
N ILE A 155 -19.27 -6.75 -11.30
CA ILE A 155 -18.80 -5.53 -11.99
C ILE A 155 -17.43 -5.11 -11.46
N TYR A 156 -17.24 -5.10 -10.14
CA TYR A 156 -15.94 -4.78 -9.54
C TYR A 156 -14.84 -5.71 -10.07
N ARG A 157 -15.10 -7.02 -10.10
CA ARG A 157 -14.15 -8.02 -10.57
C ARG A 157 -13.74 -7.81 -12.03
N VAL A 158 -14.70 -7.49 -12.90
CA VAL A 158 -14.44 -7.23 -14.33
C VAL A 158 -13.57 -5.99 -14.50
N LEU A 159 -13.94 -4.87 -13.87
CA LEU A 159 -13.18 -3.63 -13.94
C LEU A 159 -11.76 -3.79 -13.36
N TRP A 160 -11.61 -4.55 -12.27
CA TRP A 160 -10.30 -4.89 -11.71
C TRP A 160 -9.43 -5.66 -12.72
N LYS A 161 -10.02 -6.60 -13.46
CA LYS A 161 -9.33 -7.38 -14.50
C LYS A 161 -8.82 -6.50 -15.65
N GLU A 162 -9.64 -5.53 -16.07
CA GLU A 162 -9.26 -4.54 -17.09
C GLU A 162 -8.13 -3.63 -16.61
N ILE A 163 -8.21 -3.13 -15.37
CA ILE A 163 -7.16 -2.29 -14.78
C ILE A 163 -5.83 -3.06 -14.68
N SER A 164 -5.89 -4.34 -14.28
CA SER A 164 -4.73 -5.23 -14.14
C SER A 164 -4.14 -5.73 -15.47
N GLY A 165 -4.69 -5.29 -16.61
CA GLY A 165 -4.18 -5.65 -17.94
C GLY A 165 -4.41 -7.12 -18.30
N GLY A 166 -5.49 -7.74 -17.78
CA GLY A 166 -5.93 -9.07 -18.17
C GLY A 166 -5.02 -10.25 -17.81
N LYS A 167 -3.82 -10.01 -17.28
CA LYS A 167 -2.87 -11.07 -16.91
C LYS A 167 -3.21 -11.64 -15.54
N GLN A 168 -4.13 -12.60 -15.53
CA GLN A 168 -4.43 -13.39 -14.35
C GLN A 168 -3.41 -14.53 -14.24
N TYR A 169 -2.40 -14.32 -13.39
CA TYR A 169 -1.47 -15.39 -13.08
C TYR A 169 -2.07 -16.25 -11.97
N LEU A 170 -1.92 -17.57 -12.07
CA LEU A 170 -2.39 -18.52 -11.05
C LEU A 170 -1.76 -18.21 -9.68
N TYR A 171 -0.54 -17.69 -9.67
CA TYR A 171 0.21 -17.32 -8.48
C TYR A 171 0.80 -15.88 -8.57
N PRO A 172 0.85 -15.15 -7.43
CA PRO A 172 1.45 -13.81 -7.38
C PRO A 172 2.95 -13.84 -7.67
N ARG A 173 3.55 -12.68 -7.89
CA ARG A 173 5.02 -12.56 -7.84
C ARG A 173 5.43 -12.53 -6.38
N LEU A 174 6.34 -13.41 -5.98
CA LEU A 174 6.82 -13.50 -4.60
C LEU A 174 8.24 -12.93 -4.50
N LEU A 175 8.46 -12.06 -3.52
CA LEU A 175 9.78 -11.64 -3.09
C LEU A 175 10.03 -12.21 -1.70
N PHE A 176 10.94 -13.17 -1.59
CA PHE A 176 11.41 -13.68 -0.31
C PHE A 176 12.59 -12.84 0.17
N ILE A 177 12.42 -12.23 1.34
CA ILE A 177 13.51 -11.53 2.02
C ILE A 177 13.96 -12.41 3.18
N ILE A 178 15.17 -12.92 3.07
CA ILE A 178 15.79 -13.82 4.06
C ILE A 178 16.78 -12.99 4.87
N THR A 179 16.47 -12.78 6.14
CA THR A 179 17.32 -12.02 7.05
C THR A 179 18.22 -12.94 7.87
N GLY A 180 19.43 -12.47 8.18
CA GLY A 180 20.35 -13.16 9.07
C GLY A 180 21.74 -13.38 8.50
N LYS A 181 22.70 -13.59 9.40
CA LYS A 181 24.07 -14.01 9.10
C LYS A 181 24.21 -15.42 9.65
N GLY A 182 24.59 -16.34 8.79
CA GLY A 182 24.84 -17.72 9.16
C GLY A 182 25.91 -18.33 8.25
N PRO A 183 26.70 -19.29 8.78
CA PRO A 183 27.78 -19.92 8.01
C PRO A 183 27.26 -20.67 6.78
N GLU A 184 25.99 -21.11 6.80
CA GLU A 184 25.37 -21.79 5.67
C GLU A 184 24.76 -20.86 4.61
N LYS A 185 24.89 -19.53 4.73
CA LYS A 185 24.25 -18.57 3.82
C LYS A 185 24.57 -18.87 2.35
N GLU A 186 25.84 -19.02 2.01
CA GLU A 186 26.31 -19.26 0.64
C GLU A 186 25.74 -20.57 0.06
N LYS A 187 25.73 -21.63 0.88
CA LYS A 187 25.13 -22.93 0.54
C LYS A 187 23.64 -22.79 0.16
N TYR A 188 22.87 -21.98 0.89
CA TYR A 188 21.46 -21.75 0.55
C TYR A 188 21.29 -20.85 -0.67
N GLU A 189 22.13 -19.83 -0.85
CA GLU A 189 22.12 -19.00 -2.05
C GLU A 189 22.40 -19.81 -3.32
N GLU A 190 23.33 -20.76 -3.27
CA GLU A 190 23.56 -21.69 -4.39
C GLU A 190 22.35 -22.59 -4.66
N LYS A 191 21.73 -23.15 -3.62
CA LYS A 191 20.50 -23.94 -3.77
C LYS A 191 19.40 -23.11 -4.42
N ILE A 192 19.20 -21.87 -3.96
CA ILE A 192 18.23 -20.92 -4.51
C ILE A 192 18.51 -20.64 -6.00
N LYS A 193 19.77 -20.42 -6.39
CA LYS A 193 20.15 -20.20 -7.80
C LYS A 193 19.81 -21.39 -8.70
N ARG A 194 19.84 -22.62 -8.16
CA ARG A 194 19.48 -23.85 -8.88
C ARG A 194 17.97 -24.08 -8.95
N LEU A 195 17.17 -23.38 -8.13
CA LEU A 195 15.71 -23.45 -8.21
C LEU A 195 15.21 -22.70 -9.44
N ASN A 196 14.58 -23.42 -10.38
CA ASN A 196 13.96 -22.81 -11.56
C ASN A 196 12.52 -22.32 -11.26
N LEU A 197 12.39 -21.47 -10.25
CA LEU A 197 11.09 -20.93 -9.85
C LEU A 197 10.69 -19.75 -10.72
N LYS A 198 9.49 -19.83 -11.31
CA LYS A 198 8.91 -18.72 -12.06
C LYS A 198 8.24 -17.76 -11.10
N ARG A 199 8.45 -16.45 -11.31
CA ARG A 199 7.80 -15.36 -10.55
C ARG A 199 8.17 -15.33 -9.07
N VAL A 200 9.32 -15.88 -8.70
CA VAL A 200 9.88 -15.82 -7.34
C VAL A 200 11.25 -15.16 -7.40
N ALA A 201 11.49 -14.20 -6.53
CA ALA A 201 12.79 -13.58 -6.32
C ALA A 201 13.21 -13.77 -4.86
N PHE A 202 14.51 -13.92 -4.64
CA PHE A 202 15.09 -14.01 -3.30
C PHE A 202 16.06 -12.85 -3.07
N ARG A 203 16.05 -12.30 -1.87
CA ARG A 203 17.01 -11.32 -1.38
C ARG A 203 17.45 -11.71 0.02
N THR A 204 18.74 -11.94 0.18
CA THR A 204 19.36 -12.15 1.49
C THR A 204 19.99 -10.85 1.96
N MET A 205 19.70 -10.41 3.18
CA MET A 205 20.28 -9.17 3.71
C MET A 205 20.51 -9.25 5.21
N TRP A 206 21.45 -8.43 5.68
CA TRP A 206 21.62 -8.15 7.09
C TRP A 206 21.07 -6.75 7.34
N LEU A 207 20.34 -6.59 8.44
CA LEU A 207 19.67 -5.34 8.82
C LEU A 207 20.13 -4.94 10.21
N SER A 208 20.13 -3.63 10.46
CA SER A 208 20.30 -3.12 11.82
C SER A 208 19.05 -3.38 12.68
N THR A 209 19.17 -3.14 13.98
CA THR A 209 18.06 -3.22 14.94
C THR A 209 16.92 -2.26 14.62
N GLU A 210 17.22 -1.13 13.98
CA GLU A 210 16.25 -0.10 13.60
C GLU A 210 15.56 -0.44 12.27
N GLU A 211 16.28 -1.06 11.34
CA GLU A 211 15.76 -1.41 10.00
C GLU A 211 14.93 -2.69 10.00
N TYR A 212 15.20 -3.61 10.93
CA TYR A 212 14.52 -4.90 10.98
C TYR A 212 12.99 -4.77 11.20
N PRO A 213 12.49 -4.00 12.19
CA PRO A 213 11.05 -3.77 12.34
C PRO A 213 10.40 -3.08 11.14
N LEU A 214 11.13 -2.15 10.49
CA LEU A 214 10.65 -1.49 9.27
C LEU A 214 10.46 -2.47 8.13
N LEU A 215 11.41 -3.40 7.95
CA LEU A 215 11.27 -4.46 6.96
C LEU A 215 10.07 -5.35 7.29
N LEU A 216 9.94 -5.81 8.54
CA LEU A 216 8.83 -6.66 8.95
C LEU A 216 7.47 -6.00 8.71
N GLY A 217 7.32 -4.72 9.09
CA GLY A 217 6.10 -3.94 8.86
C GLY A 217 5.80 -3.65 7.38
N SER A 218 6.80 -3.76 6.51
CA SER A 218 6.64 -3.61 5.06
C SER A 218 6.26 -4.90 4.33
N ALA A 219 6.42 -6.06 4.98
CA ALA A 219 6.15 -7.36 4.38
C ALA A 219 4.65 -7.72 4.43
N ASP A 220 4.20 -8.55 3.48
CA ASP A 220 2.80 -9.01 3.45
C ASP A 220 2.57 -10.29 4.28
N LEU A 221 3.60 -11.12 4.48
CA LEU A 221 3.53 -12.38 5.22
C LEU A 221 4.90 -12.77 5.80
N GLY A 222 4.93 -13.07 7.10
CA GLY A 222 6.07 -13.70 7.76
C GLY A 222 6.00 -15.23 7.63
N VAL A 223 7.13 -15.88 7.34
CA VAL A 223 7.24 -17.35 7.30
C VAL A 223 8.24 -17.79 8.35
N TYR A 224 7.82 -18.72 9.22
CA TYR A 224 8.66 -19.24 10.29
C TYR A 224 8.66 -20.77 10.28
N TRP A 225 9.84 -21.38 10.08
CA TRP A 225 9.97 -22.83 9.88
C TRP A 225 10.54 -23.57 11.10
N HIS A 226 11.01 -22.85 12.12
CA HIS A 226 11.61 -23.51 13.27
C HIS A 226 10.49 -24.05 14.18
N THR A 227 10.59 -25.33 14.54
CA THR A 227 9.65 -25.99 15.43
C THR A 227 10.26 -26.00 16.82
N SER A 228 9.66 -25.33 17.80
CA SER A 228 10.06 -25.51 19.20
C SER A 228 9.74 -26.93 19.63
N SER A 229 10.68 -27.62 20.28
CA SER A 229 10.43 -28.94 20.89
C SER A 229 9.40 -28.89 22.03
N SER A 230 9.14 -27.71 22.62
CA SER A 230 8.13 -27.52 23.67
C SER A 230 6.75 -27.14 23.14
N GLY A 231 6.64 -26.61 21.92
CA GLY A 231 5.38 -26.15 21.31
C GLY A 231 4.64 -24.99 22.01
N LEU A 232 5.11 -24.53 23.17
CA LEU A 232 4.39 -23.62 24.06
C LEU A 232 4.81 -22.15 23.93
N ASP A 233 6.07 -21.88 23.58
CA ASP A 233 6.60 -20.52 23.46
C ASP A 233 6.62 -20.05 22.02
N LEU A 234 5.99 -18.90 21.76
CA LEU A 234 6.17 -18.17 20.51
C LEU A 234 7.63 -17.71 20.45
N PRO A 235 8.41 -18.13 19.45
CA PRO A 235 9.78 -17.66 19.28
C PRO A 235 9.82 -16.15 19.19
N MET A 236 10.87 -15.52 19.75
CA MET A 236 11.03 -14.06 19.72
C MET A 236 10.85 -13.47 18.31
N LYS A 237 11.30 -14.17 17.27
CA LYS A 237 11.08 -13.73 15.88
C LYS A 237 9.60 -13.63 15.49
N VAL A 238 8.75 -14.54 15.95
CA VAL A 238 7.31 -14.49 15.67
C VAL A 238 6.67 -13.35 16.47
N VAL A 239 7.13 -13.12 17.70
CA VAL A 239 6.71 -11.97 18.52
C VAL A 239 7.10 -10.65 17.86
N ASP A 240 8.31 -10.53 17.30
CA ASP A 240 8.75 -9.34 16.55
C ASP A 240 7.86 -9.09 15.34
N MET A 241 7.52 -10.15 14.59
CA MET A 241 6.62 -10.06 13.43
C MET A 241 5.23 -9.57 13.85
N PHE A 242 4.65 -10.12 14.92
CA PHE A 242 3.38 -9.64 15.46
C PHE A 242 3.46 -8.22 15.99
N GLY A 243 4.56 -7.84 16.64
CA GLY A 243 4.82 -6.47 17.10
C GLY A 243 4.83 -5.46 15.94
N CYS A 244 5.19 -5.90 14.73
CA CYS A 244 5.17 -5.09 13.52
C CYS A 244 3.85 -5.19 12.73
N GLY A 245 2.85 -5.92 13.23
CA GLY A 245 1.57 -6.15 12.54
C GLY A 245 1.66 -7.12 11.36
N LEU A 246 2.75 -7.89 11.23
CA LEU A 246 2.96 -8.85 10.15
C LEU A 246 2.25 -10.18 10.48
N PRO A 247 1.27 -10.65 9.67
CA PRO A 247 0.72 -11.99 9.84
C PRO A 247 1.80 -13.06 9.61
N VAL A 248 1.76 -14.14 10.38
CA VAL A 248 2.81 -15.19 10.36
C VAL A 248 2.23 -16.55 10.01
N CYS A 249 2.87 -17.24 9.06
CA CYS A 249 2.70 -18.66 8.82
C CYS A 249 3.83 -19.43 9.52
N ALA A 250 3.52 -20.12 10.61
CA ALA A 250 4.46 -20.93 11.38
C ALA A 250 4.16 -22.42 11.21
N VAL A 251 5.20 -23.24 11.04
CA VAL A 251 5.06 -24.71 10.93
C VAL A 251 4.93 -25.33 12.31
N SER A 252 3.90 -26.17 12.50
CA SER A 252 3.71 -27.04 13.68
C SER A 252 3.57 -26.32 15.03
N TYR A 253 2.85 -25.19 15.06
CA TYR A 253 2.36 -24.59 16.31
C TYR A 253 0.85 -24.81 16.42
N SER A 254 0.39 -25.33 17.56
CA SER A 254 -1.03 -25.38 17.92
C SER A 254 -1.42 -24.02 18.50
N TRP A 255 -2.34 -23.34 17.82
CA TRP A 255 -2.94 -22.08 18.24
C TRP A 255 -4.07 -22.32 19.24
#